data_AF-W9VR94-F1
#
_entry.id   AF-W9VR94-F1
#
_cell.length_a   1.000
_cell.length_b   1.000
_cell.length_c   1.000
_cell.angle_alpha   90.00
_cell.angle_beta   90.00
_cell.angle_gamma   90.00
#
_symmetry.space_group_name_H-M   'P 1'
#
loop_
_entity.id
_entity.type
_entity.pdbx_description
1 polymer ?
#
loop_
_entity_poly.entity_id
_entity_poly.type
_entity_poly.pdbx_seq_one_letter_code
_entity_poly.pdbx_strand_id
1 'polypeptide(L)'
;MTLSASPSTPVVVSNTSDNPFAIDVAYAMGQREDIADLISMKQFMNSEFCPRFISDETDFDNIGRTLKGRPVIIVSTTSHTKSRQELAMNNLIIARAAKENGAERVILVEPDLFYSAQDRGPHKDLGQTHFERDINDIKKFDGQPFTAKLYAQLLKFSGVDTVMTIHNHSESVQKIFSDVFDGDFHNLILRDLCPLLTQFKHFELWRGRRWFGSVRSR
;
A
#
# COMPACT_ATOMS: atom_id res chain seq x y z
N MET A 1 -34.52 -12.54 10.05
CA MET A 1 -34.27 -11.37 9.18
C MET A 1 -32.87 -10.85 9.50
N THR A 2 -31.87 -11.31 8.75
CA THR A 2 -30.49 -10.81 8.85
C THR A 2 -30.38 -9.62 7.91
N LEU A 3 -30.44 -8.40 8.46
CA LEU A 3 -30.03 -7.20 7.75
C LEU A 3 -28.53 -7.34 7.49
N SER A 4 -28.13 -7.69 6.27
CA SER A 4 -26.76 -7.50 5.83
C SER A 4 -26.53 -5.99 5.81
N ALA A 5 -25.71 -5.48 6.73
CA ALA A 5 -25.23 -4.10 6.64
C ALA A 5 -24.64 -3.91 5.24
N SER A 6 -25.14 -2.91 4.51
CA SER A 6 -24.47 -2.47 3.29
C SER A 6 -23.00 -2.20 3.63
N PRO A 7 -22.03 -2.75 2.89
CA PRO A 7 -20.62 -2.50 3.19
C PRO A 7 -20.40 -0.99 3.19
N SER A 8 -19.83 -0.47 4.28
CA SER A 8 -19.50 0.93 4.40
C SER A 8 -18.52 1.32 3.31
N THR A 9 -18.79 2.44 2.62
CA THR A 9 -17.96 2.88 1.51
C THR A 9 -16.52 3.16 2.00
N PRO A 10 -15.51 2.50 1.41
CA PRO A 10 -14.12 2.70 1.82
C PRO A 10 -13.68 4.15 1.59
N VAL A 11 -12.77 4.62 2.43
CA VAL A 11 -12.05 5.88 2.24
C VAL A 11 -10.68 5.53 1.68
N VAL A 12 -10.41 5.93 0.44
CA VAL A 12 -9.11 5.77 -0.21
C VAL A 12 -8.31 7.05 -0.01
N VAL A 13 -7.14 6.90 0.61
CA VAL A 13 -6.13 7.94 0.78
C VAL A 13 -4.78 7.43 0.29
N SER A 14 -3.79 8.32 0.28
CA SER A 14 -2.42 8.01 -0.11
C SER A 14 -1.43 8.68 0.84
N ASN A 15 -0.15 8.29 0.78
CA ASN A 15 0.93 9.00 1.48
C ASN A 15 1.51 10.18 0.66
N THR A 16 0.99 10.38 -0.55
CA THR A 16 1.15 11.58 -1.39
C THR A 16 -0.20 11.95 -2.01
N SER A 17 -0.58 13.22 -1.97
CA SER A 17 -1.92 13.69 -2.36
C SER A 17 -2.21 13.55 -3.86
N ASP A 18 -1.18 13.67 -4.69
CA ASP A 18 -1.24 13.74 -6.15
C ASP A 18 -0.82 12.42 -6.82
N ASN A 19 -0.99 11.30 -6.13
CA ASN A 19 -0.59 9.99 -6.66
C ASN A 19 -1.58 9.49 -7.73
N PRO A 20 -1.18 9.35 -9.00
CA PRO A 20 -2.11 8.95 -10.06
C PRO A 20 -2.69 7.54 -9.83
N PHE A 21 -1.88 6.61 -9.30
CA PHE A 21 -2.35 5.27 -9.00
C PHE A 21 -3.38 5.27 -7.86
N ALA A 22 -3.18 6.08 -6.82
CA ALA A 22 -4.16 6.20 -5.75
C ALA A 22 -5.47 6.84 -6.23
N ILE A 23 -5.39 7.84 -7.11
CA ILE A 23 -6.56 8.49 -7.71
C ILE A 23 -7.36 7.47 -8.54
N ASP A 24 -6.68 6.65 -9.34
CA ASP A 24 -7.34 5.59 -10.13
C ASP A 24 -8.02 4.54 -9.23
N VAL A 25 -7.36 4.14 -8.13
CA VAL A 25 -7.95 3.22 -7.14
C VAL A 25 -9.16 3.85 -6.46
N ALA A 26 -9.09 5.13 -6.06
CA ALA A 26 -10.20 5.86 -5.47
C ALA A 26 -11.41 5.93 -6.42
N TYR A 27 -11.15 6.29 -7.69
CA TYR A 27 -12.17 6.35 -8.73
C TYR A 27 -12.82 4.97 -8.98
N ALA A 28 -12.01 3.92 -9.09
CA ALA A 28 -12.50 2.55 -9.26
C ALA A 28 -13.34 2.06 -8.08
N MET A 29 -13.08 2.59 -6.87
CA MET A 29 -13.85 2.29 -5.66
C MET A 29 -15.08 3.19 -5.48
N GLY A 30 -15.37 4.07 -6.44
CA GLY A 30 -16.53 4.95 -6.42
C GLY A 30 -16.40 6.16 -5.49
N GLN A 31 -15.20 6.43 -4.98
CA GLN A 31 -14.91 7.67 -4.26
C GLN A 31 -14.95 8.84 -5.24
N ARG A 32 -15.71 9.90 -4.88
CA ARG A 32 -15.89 11.08 -5.74
C ARG A 32 -15.05 12.26 -5.27
N GLU A 33 -14.78 12.30 -3.97
CA GLU A 33 -13.92 13.29 -3.32
C GLU A 33 -12.46 13.05 -3.67
N ASP A 34 -11.71 14.13 -3.90
CA ASP A 34 -10.28 14.07 -4.10
C ASP A 34 -9.60 13.61 -2.80
N ILE A 35 -8.46 12.92 -2.91
CA ILE A 35 -7.65 12.51 -1.75
C ILE A 35 -7.24 13.74 -0.92
N ALA A 36 -6.92 14.86 -1.58
CA ALA A 36 -6.54 16.10 -0.92
C ALA A 36 -7.68 16.72 -0.09
N ASP A 37 -8.95 16.42 -0.43
CA ASP A 37 -10.13 16.88 0.30
C ASP A 37 -10.50 15.95 1.47
N LEU A 38 -9.89 14.75 1.55
CA LEU A 38 -10.12 13.78 2.61
C LEU A 38 -9.04 13.80 3.68
N ILE A 39 -7.79 14.09 3.30
CA ILE A 39 -6.65 14.11 4.22
C ILE A 39 -5.67 15.24 3.91
N SER A 40 -5.44 16.10 4.90
CA SER A 40 -4.40 17.11 4.86
C SER A 40 -3.05 16.50 5.19
N MET A 41 -2.09 16.59 4.27
CA MET A 41 -0.72 16.06 4.42
C MET A 41 0.25 17.15 4.85
N LYS A 42 0.09 17.68 6.07
CA LYS A 42 0.95 18.75 6.58
C LYS A 42 2.33 18.24 6.97
N GLN A 43 3.37 18.96 6.55
CA GLN A 43 4.74 18.81 7.05
C GLN A 43 5.17 20.08 7.77
N PHE A 44 5.76 19.94 8.94
CA PHE A 44 6.30 21.05 9.72
C PHE A 44 7.69 21.46 9.20
N MET A 45 8.17 22.64 9.61
CA MET A 45 9.48 23.15 9.20
C MET A 45 10.65 22.26 9.64
N ASN A 46 10.49 21.49 10.72
CA ASN A 46 11.45 20.51 11.21
C ASN A 46 11.31 19.13 10.52
N SER A 47 10.56 19.06 9.40
CA SER A 47 10.26 17.85 8.61
C SER A 47 9.30 16.83 9.23
N GLU A 48 8.76 17.08 10.43
CA GLU A 48 7.77 16.19 11.04
C GLU A 48 6.45 16.17 10.23
N PHE A 49 5.95 14.96 9.98
CA PHE A 49 4.72 14.73 9.24
C PHE A 49 3.52 14.65 10.19
N CYS A 50 2.48 15.43 9.91
CA CYS A 50 1.27 15.53 10.72
C CYS A 50 0.03 15.48 9.83
N PRO A 51 -0.40 14.28 9.41
CA PRO A 51 -1.60 14.13 8.60
C PRO A 51 -2.85 14.39 9.45
N ARG A 52 -3.89 14.93 8.82
CA ARG A 52 -5.20 15.12 9.45
C ARG A 52 -6.30 14.74 8.48
N PHE A 53 -7.18 13.83 8.87
CA PHE A 53 -8.42 13.61 8.13
C PHE A 53 -9.27 14.87 8.24
N ILE A 54 -9.73 15.36 7.09
CA ILE A 54 -10.52 16.59 7.00
C ILE A 54 -11.94 16.25 7.46
N SER A 55 -12.47 17.09 8.34
CA SER A 55 -13.82 16.97 8.89
C SER A 55 -14.42 18.36 9.05
N ASP A 56 -15.73 18.42 9.30
CA ASP A 56 -16.41 19.67 9.63
C ASP A 56 -15.86 20.25 10.95
N GLU A 57 -15.33 21.48 10.92
CA GLU A 57 -14.78 22.17 12.10
C GLU A 57 -15.86 22.54 13.12
N THR A 58 -17.14 22.52 12.70
CA THR A 58 -18.29 22.82 13.56
C THR A 58 -18.94 21.59 14.16
N ASP A 59 -18.50 20.38 13.79
CA ASP A 59 -18.97 19.12 14.37
C ASP A 59 -18.21 18.79 15.67
N PHE A 60 -18.83 19.11 16.80
CA PHE A 60 -18.31 18.78 18.14
C PHE A 60 -18.80 17.42 18.67
N ASP A 61 -19.74 16.76 17.99
CA ASP A 61 -20.35 15.50 18.45
C ASP A 61 -19.55 14.27 18.00
N ASN A 62 -18.83 14.36 16.87
CA ASN A 62 -18.08 13.25 16.27
C ASN A 62 -16.55 13.43 16.28
N ILE A 63 -16.01 14.20 17.24
CA ILE A 63 -14.56 14.38 17.41
C ILE A 63 -13.86 13.01 17.51
N GLY A 64 -12.90 12.77 16.61
CA GLY A 64 -12.15 11.51 16.54
C GLY A 64 -12.97 10.28 16.12
N ARG A 65 -14.15 10.47 15.52
CA ARG A 65 -15.04 9.38 15.09
C ARG A 65 -15.51 9.53 13.64
N THR A 66 -14.87 10.40 12.88
CA THR A 66 -15.23 10.73 11.49
C THR A 66 -15.09 9.54 10.54
N LEU A 67 -14.28 8.54 10.89
CA LEU A 67 -14.08 7.30 10.13
C LEU A 67 -14.80 6.10 10.76
N LYS A 68 -15.68 6.31 11.73
CA LYS A 68 -16.34 5.23 12.47
C LYS A 68 -17.06 4.26 11.53
N GLY A 69 -16.69 2.98 11.62
CA GLY A 69 -17.32 1.91 10.84
C GLY A 69 -16.93 1.92 9.36
N ARG A 70 -15.92 2.69 8.95
CA ARG A 70 -15.44 2.74 7.56
C ARG A 70 -14.09 2.05 7.44
N PRO A 71 -13.87 1.24 6.38
CA PRO A 71 -12.53 0.82 6.02
C PRO A 71 -11.76 1.98 5.38
N VAL A 72 -10.48 2.10 5.72
CA VAL A 72 -9.54 3.07 5.13
C VAL A 72 -8.50 2.31 4.32
N ILE A 73 -8.33 2.70 3.06
CA ILE A 73 -7.33 2.14 2.16
C ILE A 73 -6.23 3.18 2.00
N ILE A 74 -5.02 2.86 2.42
CA ILE A 74 -3.83 3.68 2.24
C ILE A 74 -3.10 3.14 1.02
N VAL A 75 -3.05 3.91 -0.06
CA VAL A 75 -2.28 3.58 -1.25
C VAL A 75 -0.88 4.18 -1.13
N SER A 76 0.14 3.33 -1.14
CA SER A 76 1.54 3.70 -1.03
C SER A 76 2.27 3.27 -2.28
N THR A 77 2.79 4.22 -3.07
CA THR A 77 3.69 3.90 -4.19
C THR A 77 4.97 4.69 -4.07
N THR A 78 5.95 4.35 -4.91
CA THR A 78 7.18 5.13 -5.04
C THR A 78 6.87 6.57 -5.44
N SER A 79 7.66 7.51 -4.91
CA SER A 79 7.64 8.92 -5.27
C SER A 79 8.99 9.34 -5.84
N HIS A 80 9.00 10.34 -6.71
CA HIS A 80 10.23 10.98 -7.20
C HIS A 80 10.80 12.00 -6.22
N THR A 81 9.97 12.52 -5.31
CA THR A 81 10.34 13.61 -4.40
C THR A 81 10.55 13.13 -2.97
N LYS A 82 9.92 12.01 -2.58
CA LYS A 82 10.01 11.44 -1.23
C LYS A 82 10.80 10.13 -1.24
N SER A 83 11.58 9.91 -0.19
CA SER A 83 12.29 8.65 -0.01
C SER A 83 11.35 7.52 0.43
N ARG A 84 11.70 6.26 0.17
CA ARG A 84 10.98 5.10 0.72
C ARG A 84 10.89 5.12 2.25
N GLN A 85 11.90 5.68 2.93
CA GLN A 85 11.93 5.81 4.39
C GLN A 85 10.83 6.76 4.88
N GLU A 86 10.71 7.92 4.23
CA GLU A 86 9.68 8.91 4.52
C GLU A 86 8.29 8.36 4.23
N LEU A 87 8.09 7.73 3.07
CA LEU A 87 6.82 7.11 2.70
C LEU A 87 6.41 6.00 3.68
N ALA A 88 7.36 5.15 4.09
CA ALA A 88 7.14 4.12 5.08
C ALA A 88 6.67 4.71 6.41
N MET A 89 7.31 5.78 6.89
CA MET A 89 6.90 6.46 8.13
C MET A 89 5.52 7.13 7.97
N ASN A 90 5.25 7.76 6.83
CA ASN A 90 3.96 8.37 6.54
C ASN A 90 2.83 7.33 6.58
N ASN A 91 3.06 6.12 6.04
CA ASN A 91 2.07 5.03 6.12
C ASN A 91 1.72 4.69 7.57
N LEU A 92 2.73 4.58 8.45
CA LEU A 92 2.52 4.30 9.88
C LEU A 92 1.70 5.40 10.54
N ILE A 93 2.03 6.67 10.29
CA ILE A 93 1.34 7.81 10.92
C ILE A 93 -0.10 7.94 10.39
N ILE A 94 -0.34 7.73 9.09
CA ILE A 94 -1.69 7.76 8.50
C ILE A 94 -2.53 6.60 9.04
N ALA A 95 -1.99 5.38 9.10
CA ALA A 95 -2.69 4.23 9.65
C ALA A 95 -3.10 4.47 11.11
N ARG A 96 -2.19 5.04 11.90
CA ARG A 96 -2.45 5.40 13.28
C ARG A 96 -3.56 6.43 13.39
N ALA A 97 -3.48 7.51 12.61
CA ALA A 97 -4.51 8.53 12.57
C ALA A 97 -5.88 7.96 12.16
N ALA A 98 -5.91 7.02 11.20
CA ALA A 98 -7.15 6.38 10.76
C ALA A 98 -7.82 5.62 11.89
N LYS A 99 -7.06 4.77 12.60
CA LYS A 99 -7.59 4.01 13.76
C LYS A 99 -8.04 4.93 14.89
N GLU A 100 -7.27 5.97 15.21
CA GLU A 100 -7.63 6.94 16.25
C GLU A 100 -8.85 7.80 15.88
N ASN A 101 -9.18 7.90 14.59
CA ASN A 101 -10.41 8.54 14.09
C ASN A 101 -11.58 7.55 13.88
N GLY A 102 -11.44 6.31 14.37
CA GLY A 102 -12.52 5.32 14.41
C GLY A 102 -12.61 4.38 13.22
N ALA A 103 -11.62 4.37 12.31
CA ALA A 103 -11.60 3.43 11.18
C ALA A 103 -11.74 1.98 11.66
N GLU A 104 -12.69 1.25 11.08
CA GLU A 104 -12.94 -0.14 11.43
C GLU A 104 -11.76 -1.02 10.99
N ARG A 105 -11.33 -0.82 9.74
CA ARG A 105 -10.22 -1.55 9.14
C ARG A 105 -9.30 -0.58 8.40
N VAL A 106 -8.00 -0.82 8.44
CA VAL A 106 -6.99 -0.10 7.67
C VAL A 106 -6.27 -1.10 6.78
N ILE A 107 -6.32 -0.86 5.48
CA ILE A 107 -5.74 -1.69 4.43
C ILE A 107 -4.61 -0.89 3.80
N LEU A 108 -3.39 -1.41 3.82
CA LEU A 108 -2.27 -0.84 3.09
C LEU A 108 -2.16 -1.52 1.73
N VAL A 109 -2.26 -0.74 0.65
CA VAL A 109 -1.96 -1.18 -0.71
C VAL A 109 -0.60 -0.62 -1.09
N GLU A 110 0.41 -1.47 -1.12
CA GLU A 110 1.79 -1.12 -1.44
C GLU A 110 2.32 -2.02 -2.57
N PRO A 111 2.12 -1.62 -3.85
CA PRO A 111 2.53 -2.41 -5.01
C PRO A 111 3.98 -2.84 -4.98
N ASP A 112 4.88 -1.93 -4.59
CA ASP A 112 6.30 -2.21 -4.35
C ASP A 112 6.56 -2.21 -2.84
N LEU A 113 6.39 -3.38 -2.20
CA LEU A 113 6.49 -3.52 -0.75
C LEU A 113 7.87 -3.09 -0.25
N PHE A 114 7.90 -2.10 0.65
CA PHE A 114 9.13 -1.53 1.17
C PHE A 114 9.89 -2.53 2.04
N TYR A 115 11.23 -2.43 1.99
CA TYR A 115 12.18 -3.32 2.67
C TYR A 115 12.11 -4.79 2.28
N SER A 116 11.35 -5.15 1.24
CA SER A 116 11.21 -6.53 0.77
C SER A 116 12.54 -7.20 0.39
N ALA A 117 13.56 -6.42 -0.01
CA ALA A 117 14.90 -6.94 -0.29
C ALA A 117 15.72 -7.28 0.98
N GLN A 118 15.28 -6.83 2.16
CA GLN A 118 15.93 -7.07 3.47
C GLN A 118 15.13 -8.13 4.25
N ASP A 119 14.95 -9.28 3.62
CA ASP A 119 14.02 -10.36 3.99
C ASP A 119 14.60 -11.44 4.91
N ARG A 120 15.85 -11.26 5.34
CA ARG A 120 16.62 -12.19 6.17
C ARG A 120 17.54 -11.42 7.11
N GLY A 121 17.93 -12.07 8.19
CA GLY A 121 18.87 -11.57 9.19
C GLY A 121 20.03 -12.53 9.50
N PRO A 122 20.91 -12.15 10.46
CA PRO A 122 22.18 -12.83 10.74
C PRO A 122 22.06 -14.14 11.54
N HIS A 123 20.85 -14.60 11.84
CA HIS A 123 20.60 -15.84 12.59
C HIS A 123 19.64 -16.75 11.84
N LYS A 124 19.70 -18.06 12.12
CA LYS A 124 18.91 -19.10 11.43
C LYS A 124 17.40 -18.88 11.55
N ASP A 125 16.94 -18.37 12.67
CA ASP A 125 15.55 -18.05 12.99
C ASP A 125 15.06 -16.73 12.35
N LEU A 126 15.99 -15.90 11.85
CA LEU A 126 15.69 -14.61 11.23
C LEU A 126 15.54 -14.73 9.71
N GLY A 127 14.44 -15.36 9.28
CA GLY A 127 14.05 -15.49 7.88
C GLY A 127 13.65 -16.92 7.53
N GLN A 128 12.51 -17.09 6.85
CA GLN A 128 11.98 -18.41 6.51
C GLN A 128 12.11 -18.68 5.01
N THR A 129 13.12 -19.45 4.62
CA THR A 129 13.39 -19.84 3.24
C THR A 129 12.84 -21.23 2.92
N HIS A 130 12.80 -21.63 1.64
CA HIS A 130 12.48 -23.02 1.25
C HIS A 130 13.64 -24.01 1.40
N PHE A 131 14.87 -23.50 1.52
CA PHE A 131 16.06 -24.29 1.79
C PHE A 131 16.57 -24.04 3.20
N GLU A 132 17.31 -25.00 3.77
CA GLU A 132 18.00 -24.80 5.04
C GLU A 132 19.13 -23.79 4.87
N ARG A 133 19.18 -22.79 5.77
CA ARG A 133 20.19 -21.74 5.73
C ARG A 133 21.52 -22.25 6.28
N ASP A 134 22.51 -22.37 5.41
CA ASP A 134 23.87 -22.75 5.76
C ASP A 134 24.67 -21.56 6.34
N ILE A 135 25.88 -21.85 6.83
CA ILE A 135 26.76 -20.82 7.43
C ILE A 135 27.11 -19.73 6.40
N ASN A 136 27.26 -20.08 5.13
CA ASN A 136 27.59 -19.13 4.08
C ASN A 136 26.43 -18.17 3.79
N ASP A 137 25.18 -18.66 3.74
CA ASP A 137 23.99 -17.84 3.62
C ASP A 137 23.85 -16.90 4.83
N ILE A 138 23.97 -17.43 6.04
CA ILE A 138 23.90 -16.63 7.27
C ILE A 138 24.96 -15.53 7.26
N LYS A 139 26.20 -15.85 6.86
CA LYS A 139 27.30 -14.90 6.80
C LYS A 139 27.06 -13.73 5.83
N LYS A 140 26.25 -13.92 4.77
CA LYS A 140 25.88 -12.82 3.86
C LYS A 140 25.10 -11.70 4.56
N PHE A 141 24.38 -12.03 5.64
CA PHE A 141 23.54 -11.10 6.39
C PHE A 141 24.18 -10.68 7.73
N ASP A 142 25.45 -11.00 7.95
CA ASP A 142 26.17 -10.63 9.17
C ASP A 142 26.24 -9.10 9.31
N GLY A 143 25.75 -8.59 10.44
CA GLY A 143 25.61 -7.16 10.71
C GLY A 143 24.41 -6.47 10.02
N GLN A 144 23.60 -7.18 9.23
CA GLN A 144 22.44 -6.63 8.54
C GLN A 144 21.16 -6.73 9.40
N PRO A 145 20.30 -5.69 9.46
CA PRO A 145 19.00 -5.79 10.10
C PRO A 145 18.00 -6.60 9.25
N PHE A 146 17.08 -7.29 9.94
CA PHE A 146 15.94 -7.95 9.32
C PHE A 146 14.76 -6.98 9.15
N THR A 147 14.94 -5.98 8.29
CA THR A 147 14.05 -4.83 8.21
C THR A 147 12.67 -5.16 7.65
N ALA A 148 12.53 -6.17 6.78
CA ALA A 148 11.21 -6.58 6.30
C ALA A 148 10.28 -7.01 7.46
N LYS A 149 10.82 -7.77 8.42
CA LYS A 149 10.07 -8.19 9.62
C LYS A 149 9.76 -7.01 10.53
N LEU A 150 10.74 -6.13 10.76
CA LEU A 150 10.53 -4.91 11.53
C LEU A 150 9.40 -4.07 10.91
N TYR A 151 9.43 -3.87 9.59
CA TYR A 151 8.42 -3.09 8.89
C TYR A 151 7.01 -3.69 9.02
N ALA A 152 6.87 -5.00 8.81
CA ALA A 152 5.60 -5.70 9.02
C ALA A 152 5.04 -5.49 10.43
N GLN A 153 5.90 -5.64 11.46
CA GLN A 153 5.51 -5.45 12.85
C GLN A 153 5.11 -4.00 13.16
N LEU A 154 5.84 -3.03 12.62
CA LEU A 154 5.52 -1.61 12.77
C LEU A 154 4.18 -1.27 12.11
N LEU A 155 3.91 -1.80 10.91
CA LEU A 155 2.63 -1.62 10.23
C LEU A 155 1.47 -2.15 11.07
N LYS A 156 1.57 -3.40 11.55
CA LYS A 156 0.56 -4.00 12.44
C LYS A 156 0.38 -3.18 13.71
N PHE A 157 1.48 -2.75 14.33
CA PHE A 157 1.45 -1.91 15.54
C PHE A 157 0.82 -0.54 15.30
N SER A 158 1.06 0.07 14.13
CA SER A 158 0.44 1.34 13.75
C SER A 158 -1.06 1.23 13.48
N GLY A 159 -1.59 0.01 13.36
CA GLY A 159 -3.01 -0.25 13.18
C GLY A 159 -3.39 -0.63 11.76
N VAL A 160 -2.45 -1.05 10.91
CA VAL A 160 -2.78 -1.71 9.64
C VAL A 160 -3.30 -3.11 9.96
N ASP A 161 -4.45 -3.48 9.39
CA ASP A 161 -5.04 -4.82 9.55
C ASP A 161 -4.72 -5.73 8.37
N THR A 162 -4.54 -5.15 7.17
CA THR A 162 -4.33 -5.91 5.94
C THR A 162 -3.29 -5.25 5.06
N VAL A 163 -2.40 -6.04 4.47
CA VAL A 163 -1.40 -5.55 3.52
C VAL A 163 -1.59 -6.24 2.17
N MET A 164 -1.67 -5.44 1.11
CA MET A 164 -1.76 -5.88 -0.27
C MET A 164 -0.54 -5.40 -1.03
N THR A 165 0.12 -6.30 -1.75
CA THR A 165 1.28 -5.98 -2.60
C THR A 165 1.17 -6.67 -3.95
N ILE A 166 2.03 -6.32 -4.89
CA ILE A 166 2.05 -6.88 -6.24
C ILE A 166 3.41 -7.51 -6.49
N HIS A 167 3.43 -8.78 -6.88
CA HIS A 167 4.65 -9.48 -7.32
C HIS A 167 5.82 -9.49 -6.35
N ASN A 168 5.54 -9.66 -5.06
CA ASN A 168 6.63 -9.93 -4.15
C ASN A 168 7.18 -11.35 -4.39
N HIS A 169 8.40 -11.42 -4.92
CA HIS A 169 9.05 -12.69 -5.26
C HIS A 169 9.72 -13.38 -4.07
N SER A 170 9.79 -12.74 -2.90
CA SER A 170 10.39 -13.34 -1.71
C SER A 170 9.35 -14.13 -0.91
N GLU A 171 9.51 -15.46 -0.90
CA GLU A 171 8.66 -16.33 -0.07
C GLU A 171 8.90 -16.08 1.43
N SER A 172 10.12 -15.65 1.80
CA SER A 172 10.41 -15.23 3.18
C SER A 172 9.50 -14.07 3.56
N VAL A 173 9.42 -13.03 2.72
CA VAL A 173 8.52 -11.89 2.93
C VAL A 173 7.07 -12.34 3.03
N GLN A 174 6.60 -13.19 2.11
CA GLN A 174 5.22 -13.67 2.13
C GLN A 174 4.87 -14.38 3.44
N LYS A 175 5.75 -15.26 3.93
CA LYS A 175 5.55 -15.95 5.21
C LYS A 175 5.55 -14.99 6.38
N ILE A 176 6.53 -14.08 6.46
CA ILE A 176 6.63 -13.11 7.56
C ILE A 176 5.39 -12.22 7.62
N PHE A 177 4.96 -11.65 6.49
CA PHE A 177 3.77 -10.80 6.48
C PHE A 177 2.51 -11.61 6.76
N SER A 178 2.38 -12.83 6.24
CA SER A 178 1.25 -13.71 6.59
C SER A 178 1.22 -14.03 8.09
N ASP A 179 2.37 -14.30 8.71
CA ASP A 179 2.48 -14.57 10.14
C ASP A 179 2.14 -13.34 10.99
N VAL A 180 2.61 -12.14 10.61
CA VAL A 180 2.37 -10.90 11.36
C VAL A 180 0.93 -10.39 11.20
N PHE A 181 0.32 -10.61 10.04
CA PHE A 181 -1.04 -10.18 9.72
C PHE A 181 -2.08 -11.29 9.88
N ASP A 182 -1.74 -12.41 10.54
CA ASP A 182 -2.67 -13.51 10.82
C ASP A 182 -3.36 -14.07 9.55
N GLY A 183 -2.65 -14.04 8.42
CA GLY A 183 -3.14 -14.45 7.10
C GLY A 183 -3.74 -13.33 6.24
N ASP A 184 -3.97 -12.13 6.78
CA ASP A 184 -4.46 -10.95 6.03
C ASP A 184 -3.34 -10.23 5.25
N PHE A 185 -2.56 -11.01 4.51
CA PHE A 185 -1.56 -10.53 3.57
C PHE A 185 -1.85 -11.07 2.17
N HIS A 186 -1.93 -10.17 1.19
CA HIS A 186 -2.27 -10.51 -0.19
C HIS A 186 -1.16 -10.10 -1.15
N ASN A 187 -0.50 -11.10 -1.74
CA ASN A 187 0.49 -10.89 -2.80
C ASN A 187 -0.14 -11.17 -4.16
N LEU A 188 -0.59 -10.12 -4.84
CA LEU A 188 -1.26 -10.23 -6.13
C LEU A 188 -0.24 -10.52 -7.23
N ILE A 189 -0.55 -11.48 -8.11
CA ILE A 189 0.28 -11.81 -9.27
C ILE A 189 -0.42 -11.23 -10.52
N LEU A 190 0.31 -10.60 -11.46
CA LEU A 190 -0.19 -10.04 -12.73
C LEU A 190 -1.03 -11.04 -13.53
N ARG A 191 -0.80 -12.35 -13.35
CA ARG A 191 -1.64 -13.39 -13.96
C ARG A 191 -3.09 -13.31 -13.47
N ASP A 192 -3.30 -12.92 -12.22
CA ASP A 192 -4.61 -12.71 -11.59
C ASP A 192 -5.21 -11.34 -11.94
N LEU A 193 -4.37 -10.36 -12.34
CA LEU A 193 -4.78 -9.05 -12.86
C LEU A 193 -5.09 -9.04 -14.37
N CYS A 194 -4.55 -9.98 -15.14
CA CYS A 194 -4.69 -10.04 -16.59
C CYS A 194 -6.16 -10.17 -17.08
N PRO A 195 -7.06 -10.90 -16.40
CA PRO A 195 -8.49 -10.90 -16.73
C PRO A 195 -9.17 -9.54 -16.51
N LEU A 196 -8.68 -8.72 -15.58
CA LEU A 196 -9.20 -7.36 -15.31
C LEU A 196 -8.65 -6.34 -16.31
N LEU A 197 -7.37 -6.43 -16.68
CA LEU A 197 -6.75 -5.53 -17.66
C LEU A 197 -7.20 -5.79 -19.10
N THR A 198 -7.69 -7.00 -19.42
CA THR A 198 -8.28 -7.29 -20.73
C THR A 198 -9.66 -6.63 -20.93
N GLN A 199 -10.39 -6.30 -19.87
CA GLN A 199 -11.59 -5.46 -19.97
C GLN A 199 -11.27 -3.98 -20.29
N PHE A 200 -10.08 -3.49 -19.93
CA PHE A 200 -9.64 -2.12 -20.26
C PHE A 200 -9.03 -1.96 -21.67
N LYS A 201 -8.81 -3.06 -22.41
CA LYS A 201 -8.30 -3.03 -23.79
C LYS A 201 -9.33 -2.64 -24.86
N HIS A 202 -10.54 -2.23 -24.50
CA HIS A 202 -11.49 -1.64 -25.45
C HIS A 202 -11.27 -0.14 -25.73
N PHE A 203 -10.14 0.42 -25.29
CA PHE A 203 -9.70 1.79 -25.61
C PHE A 203 -8.49 1.85 -26.57
N GLU A 204 -8.35 0.91 -27.53
CA GLU A 204 -7.50 1.11 -28.72
C GLU A 204 -8.32 1.79 -29.85
N LEU A 205 -8.66 3.06 -29.67
CA LEU A 205 -9.20 3.94 -30.72
C LEU A 205 -8.11 4.93 -31.18
N TRP A 206 -6.94 4.44 -31.59
CA TRP A 206 -5.99 5.23 -32.40
C TRP A 206 -4.90 4.40 -33.11
N ARG A 207 -5.27 3.35 -33.85
CA ARG A 207 -4.42 2.84 -34.94
C ARG A 207 -4.99 3.29 -36.28
N GLY A 208 -4.73 4.55 -36.60
CA GLY A 208 -5.25 5.20 -37.79
C GLY A 208 -4.28 6.20 -38.40
N ARG A 209 -2.99 5.85 -38.59
CA ARG A 209 -2.15 6.53 -39.59
C ARG A 209 -1.24 5.56 -40.31
N ARG A 210 -1.58 5.34 -41.58
CA ARG A 210 -0.75 4.70 -42.61
C ARG A 210 0.56 5.47 -42.75
N TRP A 211 1.69 4.77 -42.68
CA TRP A 211 2.91 5.16 -43.37
C TRP A 211 3.51 3.89 -43.98
N PHE A 212 3.06 3.56 -45.20
CA PHE A 212 3.78 2.66 -46.09
C PHE A 212 4.45 3.53 -47.14
N GLY A 213 5.74 3.79 -46.95
CA GLY A 213 6.64 4.39 -47.94
C GLY A 213 7.61 3.33 -48.44
N SER A 214 7.27 2.75 -49.58
CA SER A 214 8.04 1.86 -50.46
C SER A 214 9.58 2.02 -50.38
N VAL A 215 10.27 0.97 -49.94
CA VAL A 215 11.66 0.70 -50.33
C VAL A 215 11.63 0.09 -51.73
N ARG A 216 12.16 0.81 -52.73
CA ARG A 216 12.50 0.25 -54.04
C ARG A 216 14.01 0.04 -54.13
N SER A 217 14.36 -1.17 -54.55
CA SER A 217 15.67 -1.65 -54.98
C SER A 217 16.37 -0.73 -55.99
N ARG A 218 17.65 -0.46 -55.76
CA ARG A 218 18.79 -0.77 -56.64
C ARG A 218 20.10 -0.46 -55.94
#